data_AF-A0A376C004-F1
#
_entry.id   AF-A0A376C004-F1
#
_cell.length_a   1.000
_cell.length_b   1.000
_cell.length_c   1.000
_cell.angle_alpha   90.00
_cell.angle_beta   90.00
_cell.angle_gamma   90.00
#
_symmetry.space_group_name_H-M   'P 1'
#
loop_
_entity.id
_entity.type
_entity.pdbx_description
1 polymer ?
#
loop_
_entity_poly.entity_id
_entity_poly.type
_entity_poly.pdbx_seq_one_letter_code
_entity_poly.pdbx_strand_id
1 'polypeptide(L)'
;MRYSDIKNRIKEISDLDLQRKLWLNKNNDTGLISSYTELMNSLFDDLMFDDFVDNTIIRENWNLAFVEKMNQLRSYLNDYQEKQNDEEIIKDPEWIKISQFAKEILDILNIQTKLETR
;
A
#
# COMPACT_ATOMS: atom_id res chain seq x y z
N MET A 1 6.37 -2.93 -15.10
CA MET A 1 5.66 -2.84 -13.80
C MET A 1 4.89 -4.14 -13.59
N ARG A 2 5.08 -4.85 -12.47
CA ARG A 2 4.27 -6.03 -12.17
C ARG A 2 3.25 -5.65 -11.12
N TYR A 3 1.97 -5.85 -11.41
CA TYR A 3 0.87 -5.63 -10.47
C TYR A 3 1.09 -6.32 -9.11
N SER A 4 1.80 -7.46 -9.09
CA SER A 4 2.21 -8.16 -7.87
C SER A 4 3.02 -7.28 -6.90
N ASP A 5 3.86 -6.40 -7.42
CA ASP A 5 4.79 -5.61 -6.62
C ASP A 5 4.05 -4.44 -5.97
N ILE A 6 3.14 -3.79 -6.71
CA ILE A 6 2.21 -2.79 -6.16
C ILE A 6 1.31 -3.44 -5.10
N LYS A 7 0.76 -4.62 -5.36
CA LYS A 7 -0.03 -5.36 -4.36
C LYS A 7 0.78 -5.64 -3.10
N ASN A 8 2.07 -5.97 -3.22
CA ASN A 8 2.95 -6.17 -2.06
C ASN A 8 3.18 -4.89 -1.26
N ARG A 9 3.32 -3.73 -1.91
CA ARG A 9 3.40 -2.44 -1.20
C ARG A 9 2.10 -2.07 -0.50
N ILE A 10 0.95 -2.27 -1.14
CA ILE A 10 -0.35 -2.07 -0.50
C ILE A 10 -0.52 -3.04 0.68
N LYS A 11 -0.03 -4.28 0.57
CA LYS A 11 0.03 -5.22 1.70
C LYS A 11 0.83 -4.69 2.88
N GLU A 12 2.02 -4.14 2.61
CA GLU A 12 2.83 -3.49 3.65
C GLU A 12 2.10 -2.28 4.27
N ILE A 13 1.47 -1.42 3.48
CA ILE A 13 0.65 -0.29 3.99
C ILE A 13 -0.50 -0.81 4.86
N SER A 14 -1.13 -1.93 4.50
CA SER A 14 -2.33 -2.41 5.19
C SER A 14 -2.10 -3.07 6.56
N ASP A 15 -0.85 -3.40 6.89
CA ASP A 15 -0.51 -4.31 7.97
C ASP A 15 0.49 -3.66 8.94
N LEU A 16 -0.05 -3.07 10.02
CA LEU A 16 0.75 -2.44 11.07
C LEU A 16 1.68 -3.44 11.78
N ASP A 17 1.35 -4.73 11.84
CA ASP A 17 2.25 -5.74 12.41
C ASP A 17 3.42 -6.02 11.48
N LEU A 18 3.16 -6.09 10.18
CA LEU A 18 4.21 -6.19 9.17
C LEU A 18 5.12 -4.95 9.18
N GLN A 19 4.55 -3.75 9.27
CA GLN A 19 5.33 -2.51 9.41
C GLN A 19 6.19 -2.52 10.68
N ARG A 20 5.65 -2.96 11.82
CA ARG A 20 6.44 -3.12 13.06
C ARG A 20 7.63 -4.08 12.87
N LYS A 21 7.42 -5.17 12.13
CA LYS A 21 8.48 -6.14 11.83
C LYS A 21 9.53 -5.53 10.90
N LEU A 22 9.12 -4.89 9.80
CA LEU A 22 10.02 -4.42 8.76
C LEU A 22 10.73 -3.11 9.14
N TRP A 23 9.99 -2.14 9.68
CA TRP A 23 10.47 -0.77 9.92
C TRP A 23 11.18 -0.64 11.27
N LEU A 24 10.70 -1.35 12.29
CA LEU A 24 11.29 -1.29 13.64
C LEU A 24 12.19 -2.49 13.95
N ASN A 25 12.28 -3.45 13.03
CA ASN A 25 12.95 -4.73 13.24
C ASN A 25 12.51 -5.48 14.52
N LYS A 26 11.28 -5.26 14.98
CA LYS A 26 10.73 -5.84 16.23
C LYS A 26 10.10 -7.19 15.92
N ASN A 27 10.62 -8.28 16.52
CA ASN A 27 10.15 -9.65 16.29
C ASN A 27 10.12 -10.05 14.80
N ASN A 28 11.13 -9.60 14.06
CA ASN A 28 11.19 -9.75 12.61
C ASN A 28 11.65 -11.16 12.21
N ASP A 29 10.71 -11.95 11.70
CA ASP A 29 10.89 -13.30 11.17
C ASP A 29 10.90 -13.33 9.63
N THR A 30 10.80 -12.16 8.98
CA THR A 30 10.68 -12.06 7.52
C THR A 30 12.02 -12.17 6.80
N GLY A 31 13.13 -11.87 7.50
CA GLY A 31 14.46 -11.73 6.92
C GLY A 31 14.65 -10.47 6.06
N LEU A 32 13.67 -9.56 6.06
CA LEU A 32 13.66 -8.33 5.29
C LEU A 32 13.67 -7.11 6.23
N ILE A 33 14.17 -5.99 5.74
CA ILE A 33 14.12 -4.69 6.43
C ILE A 33 13.52 -3.69 5.44
N SER A 34 12.73 -2.76 5.94
CA SER A 34 12.14 -1.65 5.19
C SER A 34 12.08 -0.42 6.11
N SER A 35 11.46 0.65 5.65
CA SER A 35 11.10 1.84 6.41
C SER A 35 9.91 2.52 5.74
N TYR A 36 9.29 3.52 6.38
CA TYR A 36 8.30 4.36 5.70
C TYR A 36 8.87 4.96 4.42
N THR A 37 10.09 5.52 4.48
CA THR A 37 10.74 6.15 3.33
C THR A 37 10.99 5.14 2.19
N GLU A 38 11.48 3.93 2.49
CA GLU A 38 11.69 2.90 1.47
C GLU A 38 10.38 2.39 0.86
N LEU A 39 9.33 2.25 1.66
CA LEU A 39 7.99 1.92 1.16
C LEU A 39 7.51 3.00 0.18
N MET A 40 7.58 4.28 0.56
CA MET A 40 7.07 5.38 -0.24
C MET A 40 7.89 5.55 -1.54
N ASN A 41 9.22 5.54 -1.45
CA ASN A 41 10.09 5.63 -2.63
C ASN A 41 9.87 4.43 -3.56
N SER A 42 9.82 3.21 -3.04
CA SER A 42 9.60 2.04 -3.90
C SER A 42 8.21 2.02 -4.52
N LEU A 43 7.18 2.53 -3.85
CA LEU A 43 5.84 2.65 -4.42
C LEU A 43 5.79 3.71 -5.52
N PHE A 44 6.22 4.93 -5.24
CA PHE A 44 6.06 6.05 -6.16
C PHE A 44 7.15 6.10 -7.24
N ASP A 45 8.41 5.90 -6.88
CA ASP A 45 9.53 6.04 -7.82
C ASP A 45 9.79 4.73 -8.58
N ASP A 46 10.00 3.62 -7.86
CA ASP A 46 10.36 2.35 -8.52
C ASP A 46 9.18 1.72 -9.25
N LEU A 47 8.00 1.77 -8.66
CA LEU A 47 6.78 1.17 -9.19
C LEU A 47 5.90 2.16 -9.96
N MET A 48 6.28 3.43 -10.05
CA MET A 48 5.57 4.48 -10.80
C MET A 48 4.07 4.50 -10.49
N PHE A 49 3.72 4.53 -9.20
CA PHE A 49 2.32 4.38 -8.75
C PHE A 49 1.37 5.39 -9.37
N ASP A 50 1.82 6.62 -9.65
CA ASP A 50 1.02 7.61 -10.36
C ASP A 50 0.62 7.15 -11.77
N ASP A 51 1.57 6.66 -12.56
CA ASP A 51 1.29 6.12 -13.90
C ASP A 51 0.41 4.86 -13.84
N PHE A 52 0.59 4.05 -12.80
CA PHE A 52 -0.28 2.90 -12.58
C PHE A 52 -1.74 3.31 -12.44
N VAL A 53 -2.01 4.31 -11.60
CA VAL A 53 -3.35 4.81 -11.29
C VAL A 53 -3.96 5.58 -12.46
N ASP A 54 -3.17 6.41 -13.15
CA ASP A 54 -3.68 7.29 -14.20
C ASP A 54 -3.83 6.59 -15.56
N ASN A 55 -2.98 5.60 -15.86
CA ASN A 55 -2.92 5.01 -17.19
C ASN A 55 -3.16 3.50 -17.19
N THR A 56 -2.45 2.75 -16.34
CA THR A 56 -2.44 1.28 -16.46
C THR A 56 -3.77 0.65 -16.08
N ILE A 57 -4.34 1.01 -14.92
CA ILE A 57 -5.62 0.42 -14.47
C ILE A 57 -6.80 0.80 -15.38
N ILE A 58 -6.78 1.98 -15.98
CA ILE A 58 -7.79 2.44 -16.94
C ILE A 58 -7.65 1.69 -18.25
N ARG A 59 -6.43 1.58 -18.79
CA ARG A 59 -6.14 0.83 -20.03
C ARG A 59 -6.52 -0.64 -19.92
N GLU A 60 -6.34 -1.23 -18.75
CA GLU A 60 -6.71 -2.62 -18.47
C GLU A 60 -8.20 -2.80 -18.10
N ASN A 61 -9.00 -1.72 -18.20
CA ASN A 61 -10.44 -1.72 -18.00
C ASN A 61 -10.88 -2.27 -16.62
N TRP A 62 -10.13 -1.88 -15.58
CA TRP A 62 -10.45 -2.23 -14.20
C TRP A 62 -11.76 -1.57 -13.76
N ASN A 63 -12.40 -2.16 -12.74
CA ASN A 63 -13.64 -1.63 -12.19
C ASN A 63 -13.47 -0.18 -11.71
N LEU A 64 -14.37 0.73 -12.11
CA LEU A 64 -14.29 2.16 -11.79
C LEU A 64 -14.25 2.44 -10.28
N ALA A 65 -15.03 1.71 -9.46
CA ALA A 65 -15.00 1.88 -8.01
C ALA A 65 -13.65 1.45 -7.41
N PHE A 66 -12.96 0.50 -8.03
CA PHE A 66 -11.60 0.14 -7.64
C PHE A 66 -10.61 1.25 -8.03
N VAL A 67 -10.72 1.79 -9.25
CA VAL A 67 -9.91 2.93 -9.71
C VAL A 67 -10.06 4.14 -8.79
N GLU A 68 -11.29 4.45 -8.35
CA GLU A 68 -11.57 5.51 -7.38
C GLU A 68 -10.89 5.27 -6.04
N LYS A 69 -10.94 4.04 -5.51
CA LYS A 69 -10.23 3.68 -4.26
C LYS A 69 -8.71 3.81 -4.38
N MET A 70 -8.13 3.41 -5.52
CA MET A 70 -6.69 3.58 -5.76
C MET A 70 -6.29 5.05 -5.84
N ASN A 71 -7.11 5.89 -6.49
CA ASN A 71 -6.93 7.35 -6.50
C ASN A 71 -7.01 7.95 -5.10
N GLN A 72 -7.96 7.50 -4.29
CA GLN A 72 -8.12 7.96 -2.91
C GLN A 72 -6.94 7.54 -2.04
N LEU A 73 -6.44 6.30 -2.18
CA LEU A 73 -5.23 5.86 -1.49
C LEU A 73 -4.03 6.73 -1.87
N ARG A 74 -3.85 7.00 -3.17
CA ARG A 74 -2.81 7.92 -3.64
C ARG A 74 -2.90 9.29 -2.97
N SER A 75 -4.09 9.91 -2.92
CA SER A 75 -4.27 11.21 -2.26
C SER A 75 -3.86 11.14 -0.80
N TYR A 76 -4.33 10.14 -0.06
CA TYR A 76 -3.98 9.98 1.35
C TYR A 76 -2.48 9.82 1.58
N LEU A 77 -1.79 9.08 0.72
CA LEU A 77 -0.35 8.89 0.80
C LEU A 77 0.42 10.19 0.50
N ASN A 78 -0.02 10.97 -0.49
CA ASN A 78 0.59 12.26 -0.83
C ASN A 78 0.31 13.37 0.20
N ASP A 79 -0.86 13.33 0.84
CA ASP A 79 -1.28 14.32 1.84
C ASP A 79 -0.70 14.03 3.24
N TYR A 80 -0.26 12.79 3.47
CA TYR A 80 0.24 12.35 4.78
C TYR A 80 1.46 13.16 5.23
N GLN A 81 1.37 13.71 6.45
CA GLN A 81 2.46 14.47 7.05
C GLN A 81 3.36 13.54 7.86
N GLU A 82 4.47 13.13 7.24
CA GLU A 82 5.49 12.25 7.82
C GLU A 82 5.92 12.71 9.22
N LYS A 83 6.09 11.74 10.13
CA LYS A 83 6.61 11.97 11.49
C LYS A 83 8.11 11.79 11.55
N GLN A 84 8.72 12.09 12.69
CA GLN A 84 10.17 12.14 12.79
C GLN A 84 10.84 10.78 12.54
N ASN A 85 10.12 9.68 12.79
CA ASN A 85 10.63 8.32 12.64
C ASN A 85 9.49 7.30 12.45
N ASP A 86 9.85 6.11 11.97
CA ASP A 86 8.91 5.00 11.72
C ASP A 86 8.06 4.62 12.95
N GLU A 87 8.60 4.74 14.16
CA GLU A 87 7.86 4.39 15.38
C GLU A 87 6.73 5.38 15.68
N GLU A 88 6.93 6.66 15.38
CA GLU A 88 5.89 7.68 15.45
C GLU A 88 4.84 7.50 14.35
N ILE A 89 5.26 7.16 13.12
CA ILE A 89 4.35 6.92 11.99
C ILE A 89 3.39 5.76 12.29
N ILE A 90 3.90 4.61 12.76
CA ILE A 90 3.07 3.44 13.08
C ILE A 90 2.01 3.73 14.16
N LYS A 91 2.27 4.71 15.03
CA LYS A 91 1.36 5.11 16.13
C LYS A 91 0.45 6.27 15.74
N ASP A 92 0.67 6.90 14.59
CA ASP A 92 -0.08 8.06 14.14
C ASP A 92 -1.53 7.66 13.76
N PRO A 93 -2.56 8.28 14.37
CA PRO A 93 -3.95 8.07 13.99
C PRO A 93 -4.24 8.27 12.49
N GLU A 94 -3.53 9.17 11.81
CA GLU A 94 -3.71 9.38 10.37
C GLU A 94 -3.17 8.18 9.57
N TRP A 95 -1.95 7.73 9.88
CA TRP A 95 -1.36 6.55 9.23
C TRP A 95 -2.16 5.28 9.49
N ILE A 96 -2.71 5.12 10.70
CA ILE A 96 -3.59 4.00 11.05
C ILE A 96 -4.84 3.98 10.16
N LYS A 97 -5.44 5.15 9.87
CA LYS A 97 -6.59 5.25 8.95
C LYS A 97 -6.18 4.88 7.51
N ILE A 98 -5.02 5.33 7.06
CA ILE A 98 -4.47 4.96 5.74
C ILE A 98 -4.28 3.44 5.65
N SER A 99 -3.71 2.84 6.70
CA SER A 99 -3.49 1.40 6.78
C SER A 99 -4.81 0.61 6.73
N GLN A 100 -5.84 1.08 7.45
CA GLN A 100 -7.18 0.49 7.40
C GLN A 100 -7.80 0.60 6.00
N PHE A 101 -7.67 1.75 5.34
CA PHE A 101 -8.18 1.94 3.99
C PHE A 101 -7.47 1.05 2.96
N ALA A 102 -6.14 0.90 3.06
CA ALA A 102 -5.37 0.00 2.22
C ALA A 102 -5.78 -1.47 2.42
N LYS A 103 -6.17 -1.86 3.64
CA LYS A 103 -6.71 -3.20 3.92
C LYS A 103 -8.02 -3.46 3.18
N GLU A 104 -8.93 -2.49 3.13
CA GLU A 104 -10.18 -2.61 2.35
C GLU A 104 -9.90 -2.86 0.86
N ILE A 105 -8.89 -2.17 0.30
CA ILE A 105 -8.48 -2.35 -1.09
C ILE A 105 -8.01 -3.80 -1.32
N LEU A 106 -7.19 -4.34 -0.42
CA LEU A 106 -6.72 -5.73 -0.54
C LEU A 106 -7.83 -6.75 -0.41
N ASP A 107 -8.81 -6.51 0.46
CA ASP A 107 -9.96 -7.41 0.60
C ASP A 107 -10.75 -7.49 -0.71
N ILE A 108 -10.95 -6.37 -1.41
CA ILE A 108 -11.56 -6.34 -2.75
C ILE A 108 -10.74 -7.18 -3.75
N LEU A 109 -9.42 -7.00 -3.77
CA LEU A 109 -8.52 -7.74 -4.68
C LEU A 109 -8.55 -9.25 -4.42
N ASN A 110 -8.59 -9.66 -3.16
CA ASN A 110 -8.62 -11.06 -2.77
C ASN A 110 -9.98 -11.72 -3.07
N ILE A 111 -11.08 -10.95 -3.04
CA ILE A 111 -12.41 -11.43 -3.45
C ILE A 111 -12.45 -11.67 -4.97
N GLN A 112 -11.93 -10.73 -5.77
CA GLN A 112 -11.90 -10.89 -7.25
C GLN A 112 -11.09 -12.12 -7.68
N THR A 113 -9.92 -12.34 -7.07
CA THR A 113 -9.05 -13.50 -7.39
C THR A 113 -9.76 -14.85 -7.15
N LYS A 114 -10.64 -14.93 -6.14
CA LYS A 114 -11.42 -16.14 -5.81
C LYS A 114 -12.60 -16.39 -6.76
N LEU A 115 -13.08 -15.37 -7.45
CA LEU A 115 -14.19 -15.48 -8.40
C LEU A 115 -13.69 -15.93 -9.79
N GLU A 116 -12.45 -15.63 -10.15
CA GLU A 116 -11.83 -16.02 -11.43
C GLU A 116 -11.25 -17.44 -11.43
N THR A 117 -11.11 -18.06 -10.26
CA THR A 117 -10.56 -19.43 -10.07
C THR A 117 -11.64 -20.50 -9.83
N ARG A 118 -12.91 -20.18 -10.06
CA ARG A 118 -14.06 -21.10 -9.98
C ARG A 118 -14.72 -21.25 -11.34
#